data_AF-A0A1Q8YI03-F1
#
_entry.id   AF-A0A1Q8YI03-F1
#
_cell.length_a   1.000
_cell.length_b   1.000
_cell.length_c   1.000
_cell.angle_alpha   90.00
_cell.angle_beta   90.00
_cell.angle_gamma   90.00
#
_symmetry.space_group_name_H-M   'P 1'
#
loop_
_entity.id
_entity.type
_entity.pdbx_description
1 polymer ?
#
loop_
_entity_poly.entity_id
_entity_poly.type
_entity_poly.pdbx_seq_one_letter_code
_entity_poly.pdbx_strand_id
1 'polypeptide(L)'
;MVTSIEWVWLTATPNHAQVPSFGEWGFVVISRRPYRRPTALPEGLRFLDLVSLPALFDFPLDMARVPAAVNRLSNQVMVTTYEAERGRVAGR
;
A
#
# COMPACT_ATOMS: atom_id res chain seq x y z
N MET A 1 2.34 5.95 4.20
CA MET A 1 2.98 6.08 2.87
C MET A 1 2.10 6.85 1.88
N VAL A 2 0.88 6.40 1.58
CA VAL A 2 -0.06 7.04 0.61
C VAL A 2 -0.22 8.55 0.82
N THR A 3 -0.56 8.99 2.04
CA THR A 3 -0.73 10.43 2.35
C THR A 3 0.52 11.26 2.06
N SER A 4 1.73 10.71 2.26
CA SER A 4 2.97 11.43 1.96
C SER A 4 3.20 11.61 0.46
N ILE A 5 2.79 10.62 -0.35
CA ILE A 5 2.92 10.67 -1.81
C ILE A 5 1.97 11.71 -2.39
N GLU A 6 0.74 11.72 -1.91
CA GLU A 6 -0.26 12.72 -2.33
C GLU A 6 0.14 14.14 -1.92
N TRP A 7 0.83 14.30 -0.78
CA TRP A 7 1.31 15.60 -0.31
C TRP A 7 2.32 16.28 -1.27
N VAL A 8 3.02 15.49 -2.09
CA VAL A 8 3.91 15.98 -3.14
C VAL A 8 3.27 15.98 -4.53
N TRP A 9 1.93 16.01 -4.58
CA TRP A 9 1.14 16.14 -5.81
C TRP A 9 1.29 14.95 -6.78
N LEU A 10 1.58 13.76 -6.25
CA LEU A 10 1.58 12.52 -7.02
C LEU A 10 0.31 11.71 -6.74
N THR A 11 -0.14 10.96 -7.74
CA THR A 11 -1.23 9.99 -7.56
C THR A 11 -0.68 8.73 -6.92
N ALA A 12 -1.27 8.31 -5.81
CA ALA A 12 -0.99 7.05 -5.14
C ALA A 12 -2.15 6.08 -5.39
N THR A 13 -1.86 4.95 -6.05
CA THR A 13 -2.84 3.88 -6.25
C THR A 13 -2.41 2.67 -5.41
N PRO A 14 -2.96 2.52 -4.18
CA PRO A 14 -2.61 1.42 -3.31
C PRO A 14 -3.17 0.11 -3.86
N ASN A 15 -2.42 -0.97 -3.66
CA ASN A 15 -2.85 -2.33 -3.94
C ASN A 15 -2.28 -3.28 -2.88
N HIS A 16 -2.80 -4.48 -2.79
CA HIS A 16 -2.39 -5.45 -1.80
C HIS A 16 -2.44 -6.87 -2.35
N ALA A 17 -1.69 -7.77 -1.73
CA ALA A 17 -1.62 -9.17 -2.09
C ALA A 17 -1.22 -10.04 -0.90
N GLN A 18 -1.80 -11.24 -0.83
CA GLN A 18 -1.36 -12.26 0.11
C GLN A 18 -0.03 -12.86 -0.34
N VAL A 19 1.01 -12.68 0.47
CA VAL A 19 2.34 -13.27 0.25
C VAL A 19 2.52 -14.43 1.23
N PRO A 20 2.66 -15.70 0.79
CA PRO A 20 2.55 -16.87 1.67
C PRO A 20 3.44 -16.86 2.93
N SER A 21 4.64 -16.29 2.84
CA SER A 21 5.58 -16.21 3.97
C SER A 21 5.41 -14.96 4.84
N PHE A 22 4.63 -13.96 4.40
CA PHE A 22 4.50 -12.66 5.06
C PHE A 22 3.05 -12.28 5.41
N GLY A 23 2.06 -13.02 4.90
CA GLY A 23 0.65 -12.66 5.00
C GLY A 23 0.29 -11.52 4.05
N GLU A 24 -0.69 -10.71 4.46
CA GLU A 24 -1.24 -9.63 3.64
C GLU A 24 -0.21 -8.51 3.51
N TRP A 25 0.05 -8.08 2.27
CA TRP A 25 1.11 -7.11 2.00
C TRP A 25 0.66 -5.99 1.07
N GLY A 26 0.93 -4.75 1.46
CA GLY A 26 0.55 -3.55 0.71
C GLY A 26 1.66 -3.01 -0.20
N PHE A 27 1.27 -2.56 -1.39
CA PHE A 27 2.10 -1.87 -2.37
C PHE A 27 1.42 -0.58 -2.85
N VAL A 28 2.16 0.31 -3.52
CA VAL A 28 1.60 1.55 -4.09
C VAL A 28 2.19 1.81 -5.46
N VAL A 29 1.32 1.95 -6.47
CA VAL A 29 1.70 2.51 -7.77
C VAL A 29 1.70 4.03 -7.67
N ILE A 30 2.81 4.67 -8.05
CA ILE A 30 3.00 6.11 -7.95
C ILE A 30 3.15 6.69 -9.35
N SER A 31 2.33 7.69 -9.68
CA SER A 31 2.32 8.26 -11.01
C SER A 31 1.95 9.74 -11.01
N ARG A 32 2.36 10.46 -12.07
CA ARG A 32 1.91 11.84 -12.34
C ARG A 32 0.55 11.90 -13.04
N ARG A 33 0.14 10.81 -13.67
CA ARG A 33 -1.14 10.66 -14.38
C ARG A 33 -1.96 9.58 -13.68
N PRO A 34 -3.31 9.62 -13.73
CA PRO A 34 -4.13 8.57 -13.18
C PRO A 34 -3.69 7.19 -13.69
N TYR A 35 -3.51 6.25 -12.76
CA TYR A 35 -3.21 4.88 -13.10
C TYR A 35 -4.37 4.28 -13.92
N ARG A 36 -4.02 3.63 -15.03
CA ARG A 36 -4.97 2.88 -15.85
C ARG A 36 -4.62 1.40 -15.72
N ARG A 37 -5.58 0.59 -15.30
CA ARG A 37 -5.38 -0.86 -15.22
C ARG A 37 -5.01 -1.42 -16.59
N PRO A 38 -3.99 -2.27 -16.69
CA PRO A 38 -3.61 -2.90 -17.95
C PRO A 38 -4.73 -3.81 -18.48
N THR A 39 -4.89 -3.83 -19.79
CA THR A 39 -5.82 -4.71 -20.51
C THR A 39 -5.13 -5.95 -21.09
N ALA A 40 -3.81 -6.04 -20.95
CA ALA A 40 -2.99 -7.18 -21.32
C ALA A 40 -1.86 -7.32 -20.29
N LEU A 41 -1.44 -8.56 -20.03
CA LEU A 41 -0.34 -8.87 -19.11
C LEU A 41 0.74 -9.66 -19.84
N PRO A 42 2.01 -9.59 -19.37
CA PRO A 42 3.06 -10.45 -19.87
C PRO A 42 2.69 -11.93 -19.77
N GLU A 43 3.19 -12.74 -20.70
CA GLU A 43 3.02 -14.19 -20.64
C GLU A 43 3.85 -14.82 -19.51
N GLY A 44 3.46 -16.01 -19.07
CA GLY A 44 4.21 -16.80 -18.08
C GLY A 44 4.05 -16.35 -16.62
N LEU A 45 3.12 -15.44 -16.32
CA LEU A 45 2.79 -15.08 -14.94
C LEU A 45 2.15 -16.26 -14.19
N ARG A 46 2.60 -16.47 -12.95
CA ARG A 46 2.12 -17.57 -12.08
C ARG A 46 1.11 -17.15 -11.02
N PHE A 47 1.04 -15.86 -10.73
CA PHE A 47 0.24 -15.31 -9.63
C PHE A 47 -0.92 -14.42 -10.12
N LEU A 48 -0.70 -13.68 -11.21
CA LEU A 48 -1.59 -12.61 -11.65
C LEU A 48 -2.06 -12.86 -13.08
N ASP A 49 -3.35 -12.67 -13.30
CA ASP A 49 -4.01 -12.63 -14.60
C ASP A 49 -4.99 -11.44 -14.69
N LEU A 50 -5.66 -11.26 -15.84
CA LEU A 50 -6.59 -10.14 -16.03
C LEU A 50 -7.86 -10.25 -15.16
N VAL A 51 -8.22 -11.45 -14.72
CA VAL A 51 -9.42 -11.71 -13.91
C VAL A 51 -9.15 -11.38 -12.44
N SER A 52 -7.97 -11.72 -11.94
CA SER A 52 -7.51 -11.50 -10.56
C SER A 52 -6.96 -10.09 -10.32
N LEU A 53 -6.49 -9.39 -11.36
CA LEU A 53 -5.93 -8.04 -11.25
C LEU A 53 -6.83 -7.03 -10.51
N PRO A 54 -8.15 -6.94 -10.75
CA PRO A 54 -9.02 -6.03 -10.01
C PRO A 54 -8.99 -6.25 -8.49
N ALA A 55 -8.84 -7.50 -8.03
CA ALA A 55 -8.87 -7.84 -6.62
C ALA A 55 -7.69 -7.26 -5.83
N LEU A 56 -6.55 -7.00 -6.48
CA LEU A 56 -5.42 -6.34 -5.83
C LEU A 56 -5.76 -4.92 -5.33
N PHE A 57 -6.83 -4.30 -5.84
CA PHE A 57 -7.23 -2.94 -5.49
C PHE A 57 -8.49 -2.90 -4.61
N ASP A 58 -9.01 -4.05 -4.21
CA ASP A 58 -10.26 -4.16 -3.44
C ASP A 58 -9.97 -4.39 -1.96
N PHE A 59 -10.00 -3.31 -1.18
CA PHE A 59 -9.65 -3.34 0.24
C PHE A 59 -10.89 -3.64 1.10
N PRO A 60 -10.84 -4.66 1.97
CA PRO A 60 -11.90 -4.87 2.95
C PRO A 60 -11.97 -3.72 3.96
N LEU A 61 -13.10 -3.61 4.67
CA LEU A 61 -13.40 -2.46 5.55
C LEU A 61 -12.37 -2.27 6.69
N ASP A 62 -11.81 -3.35 7.21
CA ASP A 62 -10.76 -3.35 8.23
C ASP A 62 -9.39 -2.91 7.67
N MET A 63 -9.23 -2.89 6.36
CA MET A 63 -8.07 -2.31 5.65
C MET A 63 -8.37 -0.95 5.02
N ALA A 64 -9.52 -0.34 5.36
CA ALA A 64 -9.88 0.97 4.85
C ALA A 64 -8.83 2.03 5.23
N ARG A 65 -8.71 3.05 4.37
CA ARG A 65 -7.75 4.14 4.58
C ARG A 65 -7.99 4.83 5.91
N VAL A 66 -6.97 4.84 6.76
CA VAL A 66 -6.97 5.59 8.02
C VAL A 66 -6.27 6.95 7.88
N PRO A 67 -6.64 7.96 8.69
CA PRO A 67 -5.87 9.19 8.80
C PRO A 67 -4.42 8.89 9.22
N ALA A 68 -3.46 9.42 8.47
CA ALA A 68 -2.04 9.25 8.75
C ALA A 68 -1.28 10.54 8.46
N ALA A 69 -0.32 10.89 9.33
CA ALA A 69 0.51 12.07 9.16
C ALA A 69 1.46 11.93 7.96
N VAL A 70 1.85 13.08 7.39
CA VAL A 70 2.85 13.14 6.30
C VAL A 70 4.23 12.88 6.88
N ASN A 71 4.88 11.83 6.36
CA ASN A 71 6.28 11.53 6.66
C ASN A 71 7.22 12.38 5.80
N ARG A 72 8.09 13.15 6.46
CA ARG A 72 9.14 13.98 5.89
C ARG A 72 10.46 13.63 6.56
N LEU A 73 11.57 13.95 5.90
CA LEU A 73 12.90 13.76 6.49
C LEU A 73 13.07 14.49 7.83
N SER A 74 12.43 15.65 8.00
CA SER A 74 12.52 16.48 9.19
C SER A 74 11.64 16.04 10.36
N ASN A 75 10.67 15.15 10.16
CA ASN A 75 9.76 14.73 11.23
C ASN A 75 9.74 13.21 11.48
N GLN A 76 10.19 12.40 10.53
CA GLN A 76 10.30 10.93 10.60
C GLN A 76 9.14 10.22 11.32
N VAL A 77 7.91 10.73 11.16
CA VAL A 77 6.73 10.32 11.94
C VAL A 77 6.39 8.84 11.80
N MET A 78 6.81 8.20 10.70
CA MET A 78 6.63 6.77 10.53
C MET A 78 7.44 5.97 11.57
N VAL A 79 8.69 6.34 11.84
CA VAL A 79 9.55 5.60 12.77
C VAL A 79 8.94 5.62 14.17
N THR A 80 8.58 6.81 14.65
CA THR A 80 8.00 6.99 15.97
C THR A 80 6.65 6.26 16.11
N THR A 81 5.83 6.26 15.07
CA THR A 81 4.55 5.53 15.06
C THR A 81 4.78 4.01 15.13
N TYR A 82 5.69 3.44 14.33
CA TYR A 82 5.97 2.00 14.34
C TYR A 82 6.61 1.52 15.65
N GLU A 83 7.48 2.32 16.25
CA GLU A 83 8.07 2.01 17.56
C GLU A 83 7.00 2.01 18.66
N ALA A 84 6.11 3.00 18.67
CA ALA A 84 5.01 3.06 19.63
C ALA A 84 4.09 1.83 19.53
N GLU A 85 3.72 1.43 18.32
CA GLU A 85 2.90 0.23 18.10
C GLU A 85 3.64 -1.06 18.50
N ARG A 86 4.92 -1.21 18.14
CA ARG A 86 5.73 -2.37 18.57
C ARG A 86 5.86 -2.46 20.09
N GLY A 87 6.12 -1.33 20.76
CA GLY A 87 6.19 -1.29 22.23
C GLY A 87 4.86 -1.65 22.89
N ARG A 88 3.74 -1.29 22.27
CA ARG A 88 2.39 -1.64 22.74
C ARG A 88 2.07 -3.13 22.61
N VAL A 89 2.60 -3.78 21.56
CA VAL A 89 2.47 -5.23 21.34
C VAL A 89 3.38 -6.03 22.28
N ALA A 90 4.60 -5.54 22.56
CA ALA A 90 5.57 -6.23 23.42
C ALA A 90 5.33 -6.04 24.93
N GLY A 91 4.49 -5.07 25.33
CA GLY A 91 4.13 -4.78 26.73
C GLY A 91 2.94 -5.60 27.26
N ARG A 92 2.57 -6.68 26.59
CA ARG A 92 1.58 -7.69 27.01
C ARG A 92 2.24 -9.05 27.08
#